data_AF-A7T9C7-F1
#
_entry.id   AF-A7T9C7-F1
#
_cell.length_a   1.000
_cell.length_b   1.000
_cell.length_c   1.000
_cell.angle_alpha   90.00
_cell.angle_beta   90.00
_cell.angle_gamma   90.00
#
_symmetry.space_group_name_H-M   'P 1'
#
loop_
_entity.id
_entity.type
_entity.pdbx_description
1 polymer ?
#
loop_
_entity_poly.entity_id
_entity_poly.type
_entity_poly.pdbx_seq_one_letter_code
_entity_poly.pdbx_strand_id
1 'polypeptide(L)'
;MLKNGATELLFTSDDVGYTKRYPIKLDGVLKTINFQHSARNSLTQLQEFQPDKPIMVTEYWSGWFDHWGEKHHVLNTERKMINEVKDILDMGASINFYMFH
;
A
#
# COMPACT_ATOMS: atom_id res chain seq x y z
N MET A 1 -18.62 -11.96 -5.97
CA MET A 1 -18.97 -10.99 -4.91
C MET A 1 -20.34 -10.38 -5.16
N LEU A 2 -20.50 -9.49 -6.14
CA LEU A 2 -21.78 -8.79 -6.38
C LEU A 2 -22.96 -9.74 -6.68
N LYS A 3 -22.76 -10.76 -7.52
CA LYS A 3 -23.77 -11.80 -7.81
C LYS A 3 -24.21 -12.60 -6.57
N ASN A 4 -23.41 -12.56 -5.50
CA ASN A 4 -23.68 -13.24 -4.24
C ASN A 4 -24.21 -12.25 -3.17
N GLY A 5 -24.59 -11.03 -3.54
CA GLY A 5 -25.24 -10.06 -2.65
C GLY A 5 -24.30 -9.13 -1.88
N ALA A 6 -23.00 -9.08 -2.18
CA ALA A 6 -22.09 -8.13 -1.53
C ALA A 6 -22.44 -6.67 -1.92
N THR A 7 -22.49 -5.78 -0.94
CA THR A 7 -22.83 -4.35 -1.12
C THR A 7 -21.77 -3.39 -0.58
N GLU A 8 -20.78 -3.93 0.12
CA GLU A 8 -19.68 -3.23 0.76
C GLU A 8 -18.63 -2.75 -0.27
N LEU A 9 -17.71 -1.91 0.19
CA LEU A 9 -16.56 -1.48 -0.62
C LEU A 9 -15.66 -2.69 -0.94
N LEU A 10 -15.54 -2.98 -2.23
CA LEU A 10 -14.57 -3.96 -2.73
C LEU A 10 -13.31 -3.23 -3.21
N PHE A 11 -12.15 -3.76 -2.86
CA PHE A 11 -10.86 -3.18 -3.27
C PHE A 11 -9.82 -4.26 -3.59
N THR A 12 -8.80 -3.91 -4.36
CA THR A 12 -7.58 -4.71 -4.56
C THR A 12 -6.40 -4.02 -3.92
N SER A 13 -5.37 -4.80 -3.60
CA SER A 13 -4.15 -4.36 -2.94
C SER A 13 -2.99 -5.04 -3.65
N ASP A 14 -2.12 -4.23 -4.23
CA ASP A 14 -1.10 -4.69 -5.17
C ASP A 14 0.23 -3.96 -4.91
N ASP A 15 1.35 -4.63 -5.18
CA ASP A 15 2.67 -3.99 -5.12
C ASP A 15 2.79 -2.90 -6.20
N VAL A 16 3.21 -1.70 -5.79
CA VAL A 16 3.27 -0.53 -6.69
C VAL A 16 4.27 -0.70 -7.85
N GLY A 17 5.36 -1.44 -7.65
CA GLY A 17 6.33 -1.73 -8.70
C GLY A 17 5.76 -2.70 -9.74
N TYR A 18 4.95 -3.66 -9.28
CA TYR A 18 4.32 -4.64 -10.15
C TYR A 18 3.20 -4.02 -11.01
N THR A 19 2.41 -3.10 -10.45
CA THR A 19 1.28 -2.47 -11.15
C THR A 19 1.72 -1.65 -12.36
N LYS A 20 2.94 -1.09 -12.36
CA LYS A 20 3.53 -0.45 -13.56
C LYS A 20 3.67 -1.40 -14.74
N ARG A 21 4.07 -2.64 -14.47
CA ARG A 21 4.33 -3.65 -15.50
C ARG A 21 3.06 -4.41 -15.87
N TYR A 22 2.18 -4.62 -14.90
CA TYR A 22 0.94 -5.37 -15.03
C TYR A 22 -0.21 -4.56 -14.43
N PRO A 23 -0.84 -3.67 -15.24
CA PRO A 23 -1.93 -2.84 -14.76
C PRO A 23 -3.08 -3.66 -14.19
N ILE A 24 -3.66 -3.19 -13.09
CA ILE A 24 -4.83 -3.83 -12.45
C ILE A 24 -6.04 -3.65 -13.37
N LYS A 25 -6.49 -4.72 -14.01
CA LYS A 25 -7.60 -4.71 -14.99
C LYS A 25 -8.99 -4.98 -14.38
N LEU A 26 -9.13 -4.91 -13.06
CA LEU A 26 -10.41 -5.13 -12.40
C LEU A 26 -11.17 -3.80 -12.27
N ASP A 27 -12.29 -3.72 -12.99
CA ASP A 27 -13.18 -2.57 -12.98
C ASP A 27 -14.17 -2.65 -11.80
N GLY A 28 -14.70 -1.49 -11.40
CA GLY A 28 -15.73 -1.41 -10.34
C GLY A 28 -15.23 -1.62 -8.92
N VAL A 29 -13.91 -1.75 -8.71
CA VAL A 29 -13.28 -1.88 -7.39
C VAL A 29 -12.28 -0.74 -7.14
N LEU A 30 -12.07 -0.40 -5.87
CA LEU A 30 -11.02 0.55 -5.48
C LEU A 30 -9.65 -0.12 -5.57
N LYS A 31 -8.68 0.53 -6.20
CA LYS A 31 -7.29 0.07 -6.25
C LYS A 31 -6.53 0.71 -5.10
N THR A 32 -5.76 -0.09 -4.37
CA THR A 32 -4.88 0.33 -3.26
C THR A 32 -3.51 -0.28 -3.48
N ILE A 33 -2.49 0.23 -2.78
CA ILE A 33 -1.11 -0.21 -3.00
C ILE A 33 -0.39 -0.62 -1.72
N ASN A 34 0.65 -1.42 -1.89
CA ASN A 34 1.52 -1.90 -0.83
C ASN A 34 2.96 -1.45 -1.10
N PHE A 35 3.67 -1.01 -0.06
CA PHE A 35 5.09 -0.66 -0.13
C PHE A 35 5.71 -0.47 1.27
N GLN A 36 7.04 -0.48 1.34
CA GLN A 36 7.81 -0.05 2.52
C GLN A 36 8.40 1.36 2.38
N HIS A 37 8.69 1.78 1.14
CA HIS A 37 9.45 2.99 0.83
C HIS A 37 8.89 3.75 -0.37
N SER A 38 9.35 4.98 -0.55
CA SER A 38 9.02 5.86 -1.68
C SER A 38 7.56 6.32 -1.70
N ALA A 39 6.98 6.60 -0.53
CA ALA A 39 5.57 6.98 -0.36
C ALA A 39 5.09 8.00 -1.40
N ARG A 40 5.77 9.15 -1.53
CA ARG A 40 5.35 10.19 -2.49
C ARG A 40 5.22 9.68 -3.92
N ASN A 41 6.25 8.98 -4.40
CA ASN A 41 6.27 8.44 -5.76
C ASN A 41 5.19 7.38 -5.95
N SER A 42 5.04 6.47 -4.98
CA SER A 42 4.06 5.40 -5.03
C SER A 42 2.62 5.92 -5.05
N LEU A 43 2.33 6.90 -4.20
CA LEU A 43 1.00 7.50 -4.10
C LEU A 43 0.66 8.34 -5.34
N THR A 44 1.60 9.11 -5.89
CA THR A 44 1.41 9.84 -7.15
C THR A 44 1.05 8.89 -8.30
N GLN A 45 1.73 7.75 -8.41
CA GLN A 45 1.39 6.77 -9.44
C GLN A 45 -0.01 6.16 -9.25
N LEU A 46 -0.41 5.88 -8.01
CA LEU A 46 -1.78 5.42 -7.75
C LEU A 46 -2.82 6.47 -8.19
N GLN A 47 -2.55 7.75 -7.95
CA GLN A 47 -3.42 8.84 -8.43
C GLN A 47 -3.48 8.89 -9.97
N GLU A 48 -2.37 8.63 -10.67
CA GLU A 48 -2.35 8.55 -12.13
C GLU A 48 -3.16 7.35 -12.67
N PHE A 49 -3.04 6.18 -12.03
CA PHE A 49 -3.78 4.98 -12.43
C PHE A 49 -5.27 5.01 -12.04
N GLN A 50 -5.61 5.78 -11.01
CA GLN A 50 -6.95 5.85 -10.46
C GLN A 50 -7.26 7.29 -10.01
N PRO A 51 -7.46 8.22 -10.98
CA PRO A 51 -7.75 9.60 -10.68
C PRO A 51 -9.07 9.76 -9.92
N ASP A 52 -9.16 10.82 -9.13
CA ASP A 52 -10.36 11.26 -8.40
C ASP A 52 -10.96 10.21 -7.43
N LYS A 53 -10.14 9.28 -6.94
CA LYS A 53 -10.54 8.31 -5.91
C LYS A 53 -9.72 8.44 -4.63
N PRO A 54 -10.23 7.94 -3.48
CA PRO A 54 -9.47 7.87 -2.25
C PRO A 54 -8.16 7.11 -2.43
N ILE A 55 -7.14 7.57 -1.71
CA ILE A 55 -5.80 6.99 -1.73
C ILE A 55 -5.61 6.17 -0.46
N MET A 56 -5.18 4.93 -0.59
CA MET A 56 -4.96 4.04 0.54
C MET A 56 -3.73 3.16 0.33
N VAL A 57 -2.90 3.12 1.35
CA VAL A 57 -1.81 2.14 1.51
C VAL A 57 -2.37 0.99 2.34
N THR A 58 -2.67 -0.14 1.71
CA THR A 58 -3.27 -1.30 2.40
C THR A 58 -2.23 -2.08 3.18
N GLU A 59 -0.99 -2.12 2.71
CA GLU A 59 0.12 -2.65 3.48
C GLU A 59 1.29 -1.67 3.44
N TYR A 60 1.42 -0.89 4.51
CA TYR A 60 2.68 -0.25 4.82
C TYR A 60 3.54 -1.25 5.61
N TRP A 61 4.60 -1.76 4.98
CA TRP A 61 5.45 -2.78 5.60
C TRP A 61 6.36 -2.18 6.68
N SER A 62 5.85 -2.12 7.91
CA SER A 62 6.50 -1.56 9.10
C SER A 62 7.72 -2.34 9.59
N GLY A 63 7.91 -3.54 9.06
CA GLY A 63 9.05 -4.41 9.30
C GLY A 63 9.15 -5.43 8.18
N TRP A 64 9.82 -6.55 8.44
CA TRP A 64 9.85 -7.70 7.54
C TRP A 64 9.89 -8.99 8.35
N PHE A 65 9.51 -10.10 7.71
CA PHE A 65 9.62 -11.42 8.32
C PHE A 65 11.02 -12.00 8.13
N ASP A 66 11.34 -13.01 8.94
CA ASP A 66 12.62 -13.71 8.89
C ASP A 66 12.48 -15.12 8.31
N HIS A 67 13.56 -15.60 7.70
CA HIS A 67 13.77 -17.02 7.49
C HIS A 67 14.76 -17.62 8.50
N TRP A 68 14.69 -18.93 8.69
CA TRP A 68 15.62 -19.66 9.54
C TRP A 68 17.07 -19.48 9.08
N GLY A 69 17.94 -19.06 10.00
CA GLY A 69 19.37 -18.87 9.75
C GLY A 69 19.73 -17.51 9.13
N GLU A 70 18.75 -16.68 8.77
CA GLU A 70 19.00 -15.31 8.33
C GLU A 70 19.21 -14.37 9.51
N LYS A 71 19.80 -13.21 9.21
CA LYS A 71 19.88 -12.12 10.17
C LYS A 71 18.48 -11.51 10.34
N HIS A 72 18.09 -11.31 11.60
CA HIS A 72 16.83 -10.66 11.95
C HIS A 72 16.65 -9.32 11.22
N HIS A 73 15.52 -9.16 10.52
CA HIS A 73 15.16 -7.95 9.82
C HIS A 73 14.63 -6.90 10.79
N VAL A 74 15.32 -5.75 10.83
CA VAL A 74 14.91 -4.59 11.63
C VAL A 74 14.81 -3.38 10.73
N LEU A 75 13.63 -2.75 10.70
CA LEU A 75 13.44 -1.47 10.04
C LEU A 75 13.87 -0.34 10.99
N ASN A 76 14.70 0.59 10.52
CA ASN A 76 15.08 1.76 11.30
C ASN A 76 13.93 2.77 11.39
N THR A 77 13.32 2.88 12.57
CA THR A 77 12.15 3.74 12.82
C THR A 77 12.45 5.22 12.62
N GLU A 78 13.48 5.76 13.29
CA GLU A 78 13.76 7.20 13.31
C GLU A 78 14.14 7.77 11.95
N ARG A 79 14.85 6.98 11.13
CA ARG A 79 15.37 7.48 9.83
C ARG A 79 14.47 7.17 8.66
N LYS A 80 13.76 6.03 8.68
CA LYS A 80 13.00 5.55 7.51
C LYS A 80 11.51 5.59 7.75
N MET A 81 11.03 4.97 8.82
CA MET A 81 9.60 4.77 9.01
C MET A 81 8.83 6.08 9.19
N ILE A 82 9.33 6.97 10.07
CA ILE A 82 8.65 8.23 10.39
C ILE A 82 8.46 9.09 9.15
N ASN A 83 9.48 9.17 8.29
CA ASN A 83 9.41 9.98 7.06
C ASN A 83 8.40 9.41 6.06
N GLU A 84 8.39 8.10 5.86
CA GLU A 84 7.44 7.44 4.95
C GLU A 84 5.99 7.61 5.46
N VAL A 85 5.74 7.36 6.75
CA VAL A 85 4.40 7.54 7.34
C VAL A 85 3.97 9.01 7.28
N LYS A 86 4.87 9.95 7.58
CA LYS A 86 4.59 11.38 7.45
C LYS A 86 4.19 11.74 6.03
N ASP A 87 4.92 11.25 5.03
CA ASP A 87 4.62 11.51 3.62
C ASP A 87 3.28 10.93 3.20
N ILE A 88 2.92 9.73 3.67
CA ILE A 88 1.61 9.12 3.43
C ILE A 88 0.48 10.02 3.97
N LEU A 89 0.62 10.49 5.21
CA LEU A 89 -0.38 11.34 5.86
C LEU A 89 -0.44 12.74 5.24
N ASP A 90 0.70 13.35 4.92
CA ASP A 90 0.77 14.67 4.27
C ASP A 90 0.13 14.67 2.87
N MET A 91 0.11 13.51 2.19
CA MET A 91 -0.60 13.33 0.91
C MET A 91 -2.10 13.01 1.08
N GLY A 92 -2.61 12.97 2.31
CA GLY A 92 -4.01 12.69 2.61
C GLY A 92 -4.43 11.24 2.38
N ALA A 93 -3.47 10.31 2.34
CA ALA A 93 -3.76 8.89 2.14
C ALA A 93 -4.15 8.21 3.46
N SER A 94 -5.06 7.23 3.36
CA SER A 94 -5.30 6.26 4.44
C SER A 94 -4.17 5.24 4.49
N ILE A 95 -3.88 4.68 5.67
CA ILE A 95 -2.76 3.76 5.89
C ILE A 95 -3.19 2.59 6.78
N ASN A 96 -2.72 1.39 6.44
CA ASN A 96 -2.75 0.22 7.31
C ASN A 96 -1.31 -0.30 7.52
N PHE A 97 -0.95 -0.56 8.78
CA PHE A 97 0.39 -1.06 9.16
C PHE A 97 0.43 -2.59 9.06
N TYR A 98 1.38 -3.11 8.29
CA TYR A 98 1.59 -4.53 8.12
C TYR A 98 3.01 -4.92 8.57
N MET A 99 3.23 -5.48 9.76
CA MET A 99 2.28 -5.75 10.84
C MET A 99 2.38 -4.69 11.95
N PHE A 100 1.27 -4.46 12.65
CA PHE A 100 1.27 -3.55 13.81
C PHE A 100 1.62 -4.26 15.13
N HIS A 101 1.21 -5.52 15.30
CA HIS A 101 1.44 -6.33 16.49
C HIS A 101 2.33 -7.52 16.17
#